data_AF-A0AA85K3Q5-F1
#
_entry.id   AF-A0AA85K3Q5-F1
#
_cell.length_a   1.000
_cell.length_b   1.000
_cell.length_c   1.000
_cell.angle_alpha   90.00
_cell.angle_beta   90.00
_cell.angle_gamma   90.00
#
_symmetry.space_group_name_H-M   'P 1'
#
loop_
_entity.id
_entity.type
_entity.pdbx_description
1 polymer ?
#
loop_
_entity_poly.entity_id
_entity_poly.type
_entity_poly.pdbx_seq_one_letter_code
_entity_poly.pdbx_strand_id
1 'polypeptide(L)'
;MITKLLIFTKFMVNFCLTWFFFSSKMTGVLNNVSHIGNGTPNASIKVEALFRVSKKPKLEPGHEEHRKDVKPANQKTKKEASSPSKGKKQEKPEEEVWRWWEEQKKDDGVKWRFLEHKGPLFAPPYERLPSSVHFHYDSKPMRLSDHAEEVAGFYARMLDHEYTTKDVFNHNFRDWVKTMNEEERWTIKSLSKCDFREMHQYFLKLSEERKNRSKEENLQIQNEYGYCILDGHKQRIGNFLIEPPGLFRGRGNHPKMGMLKKRIMPEDVIINCSKDSKVPAPPKGHRWKEVRHDNTVTWLACWTKNIQNSFKYVMLNPSSRLKGEKDWKKYETARCLDKIIDKIRADYRADFKHKEMRIRQRAVALYFIDKLALRAGNEKDEDEADTVGCCSLRYEHIKLHEEFNGQPYVVEFDFLGKDSIRYQNAVSVPKRVFKNVKLFLKNKKENDDLFDRLNTTVLNQYLRELMEEQLEKLTNPDDPPHAKLLAYNRAVAVLCNHQRSVPKSFAKSMENLQKKLQTP
;
A
#
# COMPACT_ATOMS: atom_id res chain seq x y z
N MET A 1 15.23 10.96 24.32
CA MET A 1 13.83 10.47 24.31
C MET A 1 13.33 10.21 22.88
N ILE A 2 13.52 11.15 21.94
CA ILE A 2 13.19 11.03 20.50
C ILE A 2 13.85 9.80 19.83
N THR A 3 15.09 9.45 20.18
CA THR A 3 15.80 8.28 19.63
C THR A 3 15.21 6.93 20.08
N LYS A 4 14.62 6.88 21.28
CA LYS A 4 13.94 5.68 21.78
C LYS A 4 12.58 5.51 21.09
N LEU A 5 11.82 6.60 20.93
CA LEU A 5 10.54 6.61 20.22
C LEU A 5 10.68 6.29 18.71
N LEU A 6 11.79 6.71 18.07
CA LEU A 6 12.09 6.38 16.66
C LEU A 6 12.46 4.91 16.46
N ILE A 7 13.11 4.27 17.44
CA ILE A 7 13.40 2.83 17.43
C ILE A 7 12.12 2.03 17.71
N PHE A 8 11.23 2.60 18.53
CA PHE A 8 9.98 2.02 18.95
C PHE A 8 9.00 1.84 17.78
N THR A 9 8.72 2.88 16.99
CA THR A 9 7.88 2.77 15.78
C THR A 9 8.54 1.98 14.63
N LYS A 10 9.86 1.87 14.66
CA LYS A 10 10.72 1.22 13.65
C LYS A 10 10.69 -0.29 13.75
N PHE A 11 10.65 -0.83 14.97
CA PHE A 11 10.43 -2.26 15.19
C PHE A 11 8.93 -2.59 15.06
N MET A 12 8.02 -1.70 15.48
CA MET A 12 6.56 -1.82 15.29
C MET A 12 6.12 -2.13 13.87
N VAL A 13 6.57 -1.32 12.89
CA VAL A 13 6.06 -1.46 11.52
C VAL A 13 6.53 -2.76 10.90
N ASN A 14 7.72 -3.29 11.20
CA ASN A 14 8.13 -4.57 10.63
C ASN A 14 7.80 -5.75 11.52
N PHE A 15 8.05 -5.68 12.82
CA PHE A 15 7.83 -6.79 13.72
C PHE A 15 6.36 -6.99 14.05
N CYS A 16 5.57 -5.93 14.30
CA CYS A 16 4.13 -6.10 14.47
C CYS A 16 3.43 -6.34 13.13
N LEU A 17 3.86 -5.80 11.97
CA LEU A 17 3.30 -6.29 10.69
C LEU A 17 3.65 -7.75 10.46
N THR A 18 4.87 -8.20 10.74
CA THR A 18 5.23 -9.63 10.63
C THR A 18 4.46 -10.49 11.64
N TRP A 19 4.28 -10.04 12.89
CA TRP A 19 3.50 -10.76 13.91
C TRP A 19 2.00 -10.81 13.58
N PHE A 20 1.40 -9.69 13.13
CA PHE A 20 -0.03 -9.59 12.84
C PHE A 20 -0.43 -10.14 11.46
N PHE A 21 0.45 -10.16 10.46
CA PHE A 21 0.19 -10.83 9.17
C PHE A 21 0.25 -12.35 9.30
N PHE A 22 0.90 -12.90 10.33
CA PHE A 22 1.03 -14.34 10.52
C PHE A 22 -0.03 -14.96 11.44
N SER A 23 -0.59 -14.21 12.40
CA SER A 23 -1.74 -14.66 13.21
C SER A 23 -3.08 -14.57 12.45
N SER A 24 -3.14 -13.85 11.32
CA SER A 24 -4.33 -13.82 10.47
C SER A 24 -3.93 -13.94 9.00
N LYS A 25 -4.41 -14.95 8.28
CA LYS A 25 -4.37 -15.07 6.80
C LYS A 25 -5.04 -13.87 6.11
N MET A 26 -4.47 -12.67 6.20
CA MET A 26 -5.05 -11.44 5.67
C MET A 26 -3.97 -10.59 5.02
N THR A 27 -3.76 -10.78 3.73
CA THR A 27 -3.05 -9.81 2.89
C THR A 27 -3.98 -8.65 2.53
N GLY A 28 -3.52 -7.42 2.80
CA GLY A 28 -4.12 -6.21 2.22
C GLY A 28 -4.65 -5.19 3.22
N VAL A 29 -3.76 -4.40 3.83
CA VAL A 29 -4.05 -3.03 4.26
C VAL A 29 -2.75 -2.23 4.14
N LEU A 30 -2.78 -1.15 3.36
CA LEU A 30 -2.02 0.11 3.49
C LEU A 30 -2.02 0.81 2.11
N ASN A 31 -3.09 1.55 1.85
CA ASN A 31 -3.12 2.64 0.89
C ASN A 31 -3.90 3.77 1.55
N ASN A 32 -3.19 4.73 2.13
CA ASN A 32 -3.49 6.16 2.12
C ASN A 32 -2.65 6.90 3.16
N VAL A 33 -2.31 8.14 2.81
CA VAL A 33 -1.78 9.25 3.62
C VAL A 33 -0.34 9.73 3.29
N SER A 34 -0.36 10.85 2.56
CA SER A 34 0.44 12.10 2.57
C SER A 34 1.94 12.18 2.19
N HIS A 35 2.12 12.93 1.11
CA HIS A 35 3.22 13.79 0.63
C HIS A 35 4.29 14.28 1.63
N ILE A 36 5.55 14.29 1.19
CA ILE A 36 6.53 15.41 1.19
C ILE A 36 7.73 14.99 0.30
N GLY A 37 8.31 15.93 -0.46
CA GLY A 37 9.27 15.68 -1.54
C GLY A 37 10.69 16.24 -1.33
N ASN A 38 11.45 16.19 -2.44
CA ASN A 38 12.84 16.62 -2.75
C ASN A 38 13.90 15.52 -2.53
N GLY A 39 14.83 15.23 -3.44
CA GLY A 39 15.28 15.77 -4.73
C GLY A 39 16.61 15.05 -5.08
N THR A 40 16.94 14.84 -6.36
CA THR A 40 18.10 14.05 -6.85
C THR A 40 19.34 14.96 -7.17
N PRO A 41 20.48 14.46 -7.70
CA PRO A 41 21.73 14.27 -6.95
C PRO A 41 22.91 15.11 -7.51
N ASN A 42 24.08 15.01 -6.86
CA ASN A 42 25.40 15.56 -7.22
C ASN A 42 25.65 17.06 -6.99
N ALA A 43 26.23 17.37 -5.83
CA ALA A 43 27.35 18.31 -5.69
C ALA A 43 28.01 18.10 -4.32
N SER A 44 29.30 17.76 -4.33
CA SER A 44 30.18 17.65 -3.18
C SER A 44 30.41 19.01 -2.51
N ILE A 45 29.95 19.20 -1.27
CA ILE A 45 30.41 20.32 -0.42
C ILE A 45 30.62 19.81 1.01
N LYS A 46 31.86 19.93 1.47
CA LYS A 46 32.34 19.68 2.84
C LYS A 46 31.53 20.51 3.85
N VAL A 47 31.08 19.88 4.93
CA VAL A 47 30.53 20.58 6.09
C VAL A 47 31.49 20.42 7.25
N GLU A 48 32.34 21.42 7.44
CA GLU A 48 33.12 21.61 8.66
C GLU A 48 32.85 23.03 9.18
N ALA A 49 32.61 23.10 10.50
CA ALA A 49 32.62 24.28 11.35
C ALA A 49 31.64 25.44 11.01
N LEU A 50 30.71 25.71 11.93
CA LEU A 50 30.69 26.96 12.72
C LEU A 50 29.43 27.03 13.58
N PHE A 51 29.55 26.57 14.82
CA PHE A 51 28.80 27.16 15.93
C PHE A 51 29.43 28.52 16.24
N ARG A 52 28.68 29.62 16.07
CA ARG A 52 28.88 30.84 16.86
C ARG A 52 27.63 31.71 16.84
N VAL A 53 27.01 31.79 18.01
CA VAL A 53 26.02 32.79 18.40
C VAL A 53 26.71 34.14 18.56
N SER A 54 26.14 35.24 18.05
CA SER A 54 26.25 36.58 18.64
C SER A 54 25.28 37.62 18.05
N LYS A 55 24.38 38.09 18.93
CA LYS A 55 23.83 39.44 19.22
C LYS A 55 23.55 40.47 18.09
N LYS A 56 22.32 41.02 18.12
CA LYS A 56 21.88 42.33 17.56
C LYS A 56 22.56 43.53 18.25
N PRO A 57 22.69 44.71 17.60
CA PRO A 57 21.78 45.88 17.82
C PRO A 57 21.44 46.69 16.51
N LYS A 58 20.20 47.17 16.26
CA LYS A 58 19.51 48.48 16.51
C LYS A 58 19.81 49.68 15.54
N LEU A 59 18.71 50.18 14.91
CA LEU A 59 18.27 51.57 14.54
C LEU A 59 19.08 52.39 13.49
N GLU A 60 18.56 52.66 12.27
CA GLU A 60 17.71 53.80 11.74
C GLU A 60 18.52 55.03 11.26
N PRO A 61 18.00 56.02 10.47
CA PRO A 61 17.01 56.04 9.37
C PRO A 61 17.41 56.98 8.17
N GLY A 62 16.56 57.08 7.14
CA GLY A 62 16.44 58.29 6.27
C GLY A 62 16.86 58.15 4.78
N HIS A 63 15.93 58.34 3.84
CA HIS A 63 15.67 59.63 3.15
C HIS A 63 14.61 59.47 2.05
N GLU A 64 13.69 60.44 2.00
CA GLU A 64 12.62 60.64 1.00
C GLU A 64 13.16 61.11 -0.37
N GLU A 65 12.40 60.84 -1.44
CA GLU A 65 12.04 61.89 -2.43
C GLU A 65 10.84 61.50 -3.32
N HIS A 66 10.26 62.50 -3.98
CA HIS A 66 8.82 62.77 -4.05
C HIS A 66 8.35 63.02 -5.51
N ARG A 67 7.17 62.49 -5.90
CA ARG A 67 6.19 62.97 -6.94
C ARG A 67 6.65 63.04 -8.43
N LYS A 68 5.83 62.90 -9.47
CA LYS A 68 4.50 63.48 -9.78
C LYS A 68 3.70 62.69 -10.84
N ASP A 69 2.39 62.92 -10.78
CA ASP A 69 1.25 62.49 -11.61
C ASP A 69 1.27 62.89 -13.09
N VAL A 70 0.56 62.11 -13.94
CA VAL A 70 -0.43 62.58 -14.97
C VAL A 70 -1.48 61.46 -15.25
N LYS A 71 -2.77 61.83 -15.25
CA LYS A 71 -4.01 61.13 -15.76
C LYS A 71 -4.51 61.90 -17.03
N PRO A 72 -5.56 61.53 -17.83
CA PRO A 72 -6.73 60.67 -17.52
C PRO A 72 -7.39 59.81 -18.68
N ALA A 73 -8.47 59.10 -18.28
CA ALA A 73 -9.70 58.69 -19.01
C ALA A 73 -9.62 57.55 -20.06
N ASN A 74 -10.45 56.48 -19.99
CA ASN A 74 -11.90 56.53 -20.26
C ASN A 74 -12.73 55.41 -19.56
N GLN A 75 -14.01 55.69 -19.29
CA GLN A 75 -14.97 54.97 -18.42
C GLN A 75 -15.89 53.94 -19.11
N LYS A 76 -16.56 53.11 -18.26
CA LYS A 76 -17.91 52.44 -18.33
C LYS A 76 -17.82 50.90 -18.21
N THR A 77 -18.55 50.16 -17.36
CA THR A 77 -19.67 50.43 -16.42
C THR A 77 -19.77 49.25 -15.42
N LYS A 78 -20.10 49.53 -14.15
CA LYS A 78 -20.45 48.53 -13.10
C LYS A 78 -21.93 48.14 -13.19
N LYS A 79 -22.24 46.85 -13.00
CA LYS A 79 -23.51 46.36 -12.43
C LYS A 79 -23.20 45.44 -11.26
N GLU A 80 -23.80 45.76 -10.12
CA GLU A 80 -23.73 45.06 -8.85
C GLU A 80 -24.37 43.66 -8.95
N ALA A 81 -23.69 42.66 -8.39
CA ALA A 81 -24.30 41.39 -8.02
C ALA A 81 -23.86 41.06 -6.58
N SER A 82 -24.87 40.98 -5.73
CA SER A 82 -24.86 40.74 -4.29
C SER A 82 -24.03 39.53 -3.84
N SER A 83 -23.26 39.73 -2.77
CA SER A 83 -22.63 38.70 -1.95
C SER A 83 -23.67 37.76 -1.33
N PRO A 84 -23.48 36.42 -1.40
CA PRO A 84 -24.35 35.50 -0.69
C PRO A 84 -23.97 35.48 0.80
N SER A 85 -24.98 35.75 1.61
CA SER A 85 -24.98 35.72 3.06
C SER A 85 -24.50 34.38 3.64
N LYS A 86 -23.81 34.47 4.79
CA LYS A 86 -23.42 33.34 5.64
C LYS A 86 -24.64 32.45 5.93
N GLY A 87 -24.74 31.33 5.23
CA GLY A 87 -25.70 30.27 5.54
C GLY A 87 -25.42 29.69 6.92
N LYS A 88 -26.48 29.59 7.74
CA LYS A 88 -26.52 28.82 8.98
C LYS A 88 -25.89 27.44 8.74
N LYS A 89 -24.86 27.09 9.53
CA LYS A 89 -24.48 25.68 9.72
C LYS A 89 -25.75 24.96 10.19
N GLN A 90 -26.33 24.12 9.33
CA GLN A 90 -27.17 23.03 9.82
C GLN A 90 -26.30 22.23 10.78
N GLU A 91 -26.69 22.17 12.05
CA GLU A 91 -26.17 21.19 12.99
C GLU A 91 -26.37 19.82 12.33
N LYS A 92 -25.26 19.18 11.93
CA LYS A 92 -25.31 17.76 11.61
C LYS A 92 -25.73 17.07 12.91
N PRO A 93 -26.72 16.15 12.87
CA PRO A 93 -26.99 15.31 14.03
C PRO A 93 -25.67 14.71 14.49
N GLU A 94 -25.36 14.79 15.78
CA GLU A 94 -24.16 14.17 16.35
C GLU A 94 -24.19 12.69 15.94
N GLU A 95 -23.31 12.30 15.03
CA GLU A 95 -23.16 10.89 14.67
C GLU A 95 -22.80 10.17 15.97
N GLU A 96 -23.63 9.23 16.40
CA GLU A 96 -23.42 8.43 17.60
C GLU A 96 -22.05 7.74 17.49
N VAL A 97 -21.06 8.27 18.20
CA VAL A 97 -19.70 7.73 18.19
C VAL A 97 -19.66 6.56 19.14
N TRP A 98 -19.61 5.35 18.58
CA TRP A 98 -19.40 4.14 19.37
C TRP A 98 -18.01 4.14 20.00
N ARG A 99 -17.96 4.36 21.32
CA ARG A 99 -16.74 4.33 22.13
C ARG A 99 -16.37 2.91 22.55
N TRP A 100 -16.18 2.03 21.58
CA TRP A 100 -15.84 0.63 21.81
C TRP A 100 -14.60 0.42 22.70
N TRP A 101 -13.71 1.41 22.81
CA TRP A 101 -12.52 1.34 23.68
C TRP A 101 -12.84 1.47 25.17
N GLU A 102 -14.05 1.90 25.55
CA GLU A 102 -14.54 1.96 26.93
C GLU A 102 -15.25 0.65 27.35
N GLU A 103 -15.50 -0.27 26.42
CA GLU A 103 -16.18 -1.53 26.69
C GLU A 103 -15.26 -2.59 27.32
N GLN A 104 -15.86 -3.50 28.10
CA GLN A 104 -15.12 -4.64 28.64
C GLN A 104 -14.76 -5.65 27.56
N LYS A 105 -13.48 -6.05 27.56
CA LYS A 105 -12.98 -7.09 26.64
C LYS A 105 -13.51 -8.45 27.03
N LYS A 106 -13.92 -9.23 26.02
CA LYS A 106 -14.12 -10.67 26.11
C LYS A 106 -13.07 -11.34 25.23
N ASP A 107 -12.32 -12.28 25.78
CA ASP A 107 -11.28 -13.03 25.06
C ASP A 107 -11.68 -14.49 24.90
N ASP A 108 -12.80 -14.71 24.21
CA ASP A 108 -13.40 -16.02 23.94
C ASP A 108 -13.19 -16.46 22.47
N GLY A 109 -12.35 -15.74 21.72
CA GLY A 109 -12.13 -15.96 20.29
C GLY A 109 -13.24 -15.43 19.38
N VAL A 110 -14.44 -15.17 19.91
CA VAL A 110 -15.60 -14.64 19.19
C VAL A 110 -15.35 -13.19 18.78
N LYS A 111 -15.61 -12.87 17.51
CA LYS A 111 -15.41 -11.51 16.97
C LYS A 111 -16.66 -10.67 17.07
N TRP A 112 -17.82 -11.30 16.92
CA TRP A 112 -19.13 -10.65 16.94
C TRP A 112 -20.21 -11.64 17.39
N ARG A 113 -21.29 -11.11 17.94
CA ARG A 113 -22.51 -11.85 18.30
C ARG A 113 -23.60 -11.62 17.27
N PHE A 114 -23.66 -10.43 16.68
CA PHE A 114 -24.57 -10.09 15.59
C PHE A 114 -23.85 -9.40 14.43
N LEU A 115 -24.22 -9.77 13.20
CA LEU A 115 -23.66 -9.27 11.95
C LEU A 115 -24.73 -9.35 10.86
N GLU A 116 -25.18 -8.20 10.39
CA GLU A 116 -26.12 -8.08 9.26
C GLU A 116 -25.57 -7.09 8.22
N HIS A 117 -25.65 -7.44 6.93
CA HIS A 117 -25.21 -6.59 5.83
C HIS A 117 -25.96 -6.93 4.52
N LYS A 118 -25.93 -6.00 3.55
CA LYS A 118 -26.61 -6.17 2.24
C LYS A 118 -25.82 -6.97 1.19
N GLY A 119 -24.77 -7.66 1.59
CA GLY A 119 -23.84 -8.32 0.66
C GLY A 119 -22.93 -7.33 -0.11
N PRO A 120 -22.07 -7.85 -0.99
CA PRO A 120 -21.22 -7.01 -1.83
C PRO A 120 -21.99 -6.47 -3.05
N LEU A 121 -21.55 -5.32 -3.57
CA LEU A 121 -22.08 -4.75 -4.80
C LEU A 121 -21.23 -5.20 -5.99
N PHE A 122 -21.87 -5.87 -6.95
CA PHE A 122 -21.24 -6.38 -8.16
C PHE A 122 -20.82 -5.27 -9.11
N ALA A 123 -19.75 -5.53 -9.88
CA ALA A 123 -19.38 -4.65 -10.97
C ALA A 123 -20.51 -4.59 -12.02
N PRO A 124 -20.81 -3.41 -12.59
CA PRO A 124 -21.82 -3.29 -13.63
C PRO A 124 -21.61 -4.29 -14.78
N PRO A 125 -22.68 -4.77 -15.42
CA PRO A 125 -22.56 -5.61 -16.61
C PRO A 125 -21.80 -4.86 -17.71
N TYR A 126 -21.25 -5.62 -18.65
CA TYR A 126 -20.57 -5.03 -19.80
C TYR A 126 -21.57 -4.29 -20.69
N GLU A 127 -21.22 -3.07 -21.08
CA GLU A 127 -21.94 -2.28 -22.07
C GLU A 127 -21.16 -2.32 -23.38
N ARG A 128 -21.81 -2.85 -24.42
CA ARG A 128 -21.23 -3.01 -25.75
C ARG A 128 -20.84 -1.65 -26.36
N LEU A 129 -19.77 -1.63 -27.14
CA LEU A 129 -19.36 -0.44 -27.87
C LEU A 129 -20.41 -0.02 -28.89
N PRO A 130 -20.56 1.30 -29.14
CA PRO A 130 -21.40 1.80 -30.23
C PRO A 130 -20.97 1.19 -31.57
N SER A 131 -21.91 0.97 -32.48
CA SER A 131 -21.62 0.43 -33.82
C SER A 131 -20.69 1.30 -34.65
N SER A 132 -20.46 2.55 -34.26
CA SER A 132 -19.51 3.46 -34.89
C SER A 132 -18.06 3.25 -34.44
N VAL A 133 -17.81 2.40 -33.42
CA VAL A 133 -16.48 2.15 -32.85
C VAL A 133 -16.06 0.71 -33.17
N HIS A 134 -14.97 0.57 -33.92
CA HIS A 134 -14.54 -0.71 -34.47
C HIS A 134 -13.23 -1.21 -33.87
N PHE A 135 -13.13 -2.53 -33.78
CA PHE A 135 -11.86 -3.24 -33.66
C PHE A 135 -11.36 -3.56 -35.07
N HIS A 136 -10.06 -3.46 -35.31
CA HIS A 136 -9.46 -3.77 -36.61
C HIS A 136 -8.49 -4.94 -36.50
N TYR A 137 -8.57 -5.89 -37.44
CA TYR A 137 -7.60 -6.98 -37.59
C TYR A 137 -7.08 -7.00 -39.02
N ASP A 138 -5.75 -6.93 -39.18
CA ASP A 138 -5.10 -6.86 -40.49
C ASP A 138 -5.65 -5.70 -41.36
N SER A 139 -5.84 -4.54 -40.72
CA SER A 139 -6.45 -3.33 -41.28
C SER A 139 -7.91 -3.44 -41.72
N LYS A 140 -8.60 -4.56 -41.45
CA LYS A 140 -10.03 -4.73 -41.74
C LYS A 140 -10.87 -4.57 -40.47
N PRO A 141 -11.97 -3.80 -40.50
CA PRO A 141 -12.88 -3.71 -39.37
C PRO A 141 -13.51 -5.08 -39.09
N MET A 142 -13.53 -5.48 -37.83
CA MET A 142 -14.08 -6.75 -37.36
C MET A 142 -14.92 -6.49 -36.11
N ARG A 143 -16.14 -7.02 -36.11
CA ARG A 143 -17.04 -6.94 -34.96
C ARG A 143 -16.82 -8.15 -34.06
N LEU A 144 -16.47 -7.89 -32.80
CA LEU A 144 -16.21 -8.93 -31.82
C LEU A 144 -17.50 -9.41 -31.12
N SER A 145 -17.50 -10.61 -30.54
CA SER A 145 -18.51 -11.09 -29.60
C SER A 145 -18.44 -10.28 -28.30
N ASP A 146 -19.54 -10.19 -27.53
CA ASP A 146 -19.57 -9.36 -26.31
C ASP A 146 -18.44 -9.69 -25.33
N HIS A 147 -18.16 -10.99 -25.14
CA HIS A 147 -17.10 -11.45 -24.24
C HIS A 147 -15.70 -11.09 -24.77
N ALA A 148 -15.45 -11.23 -26.07
CA ALA A 148 -14.18 -10.83 -26.67
C ALA A 148 -14.01 -9.32 -26.72
N GLU A 149 -15.09 -8.56 -26.97
CA GLU A 149 -15.10 -7.09 -27.02
C GLU A 149 -14.81 -6.48 -25.64
N GLU A 150 -15.38 -7.05 -24.55
CA GLU A 150 -15.10 -6.61 -23.18
C GLU A 150 -13.60 -6.72 -22.86
N VAL A 151 -12.99 -7.86 -23.19
CA VAL A 151 -11.58 -8.13 -22.90
C VAL A 151 -10.65 -7.32 -23.79
N ALA A 152 -10.95 -7.20 -25.09
CA ALA A 152 -10.26 -6.29 -26.00
C ALA A 152 -10.31 -4.84 -25.47
N GLY A 153 -11.45 -4.44 -24.91
CA GLY A 153 -11.62 -3.13 -24.30
C GLY A 153 -10.75 -2.90 -23.06
N PHE A 154 -10.33 -3.94 -22.32
CA PHE A 154 -9.37 -3.78 -21.24
C PHE A 154 -7.98 -3.44 -21.75
N TYR A 155 -7.54 -4.10 -22.82
CA TYR A 155 -6.26 -3.82 -23.47
C TYR A 155 -6.27 -2.44 -24.13
N ALA A 156 -7.35 -2.10 -24.86
CA ALA A 156 -7.52 -0.81 -25.50
C ALA A 156 -7.39 0.36 -24.52
N ARG A 157 -8.03 0.30 -23.34
CA ARG A 157 -7.90 1.33 -22.27
C ARG A 157 -6.48 1.52 -21.74
N MET A 158 -5.58 0.57 -22.02
CA MET A 158 -4.21 0.56 -21.55
C MET A 158 -3.19 0.79 -22.68
N LEU A 159 -3.62 1.15 -23.89
CA LEU A 159 -2.75 1.18 -25.07
C LEU A 159 -1.51 2.06 -24.86
N ASP A 160 -1.67 3.23 -24.21
CA ASP A 160 -0.58 4.17 -23.88
C ASP A 160 0.11 3.90 -22.53
N HIS A 161 -0.20 2.78 -21.86
CA HIS A 161 0.37 2.44 -20.57
C HIS A 161 1.64 1.59 -20.75
N GLU A 162 2.67 1.82 -19.93
CA GLU A 162 3.91 1.01 -19.86
C GLU A 162 3.72 -0.52 -19.70
N TYR A 163 2.51 -1.02 -19.44
CA TYR A 163 2.27 -2.46 -19.40
C TYR A 163 2.16 -3.05 -20.80
N THR A 164 1.56 -2.35 -21.76
CA THR A 164 1.41 -2.84 -23.15
C THR A 164 2.73 -2.83 -23.93
N THR A 165 3.79 -2.24 -23.36
CA THR A 165 5.16 -2.33 -23.90
C THR A 165 5.94 -3.52 -23.35
N LYS A 166 5.36 -4.33 -22.43
CA LYS A 166 6.05 -5.46 -21.79
C LYS A 166 5.66 -6.77 -22.47
N ASP A 167 6.66 -7.54 -22.88
CA ASP A 167 6.46 -8.81 -23.57
C ASP A 167 5.65 -9.81 -22.75
N VAL A 168 5.94 -9.94 -21.45
CA VAL A 168 5.19 -10.83 -20.53
C VAL A 168 3.71 -10.43 -20.47
N PHE A 169 3.41 -9.13 -20.44
CA PHE A 169 2.03 -8.64 -20.41
C PHE A 169 1.29 -8.98 -21.71
N ASN A 170 1.90 -8.73 -22.85
CA ASN A 170 1.35 -9.01 -24.18
C ASN A 170 1.22 -10.52 -24.43
N HIS A 171 2.17 -11.31 -23.95
CA HIS A 171 2.13 -12.76 -24.00
C HIS A 171 0.95 -13.31 -23.19
N ASN A 172 0.78 -12.86 -21.95
CA ASN A 172 -0.30 -13.33 -21.08
C ASN A 172 -1.69 -12.81 -21.49
N PHE A 173 -1.75 -11.67 -22.17
CA PHE A 173 -3.00 -11.17 -22.76
C PHE A 173 -3.61 -12.16 -23.76
N ARG A 174 -2.88 -13.20 -24.22
CA ARG A 174 -3.43 -14.34 -24.96
C ARG A 174 -4.60 -15.05 -24.26
N ASP A 175 -4.81 -14.84 -22.97
CA ASP A 175 -6.05 -15.22 -22.28
C ASP A 175 -7.31 -14.72 -23.00
N TRP A 176 -7.22 -13.63 -23.76
CA TRP A 176 -8.27 -13.11 -24.63
C TRP A 176 -8.83 -14.16 -25.62
N VAL A 177 -7.98 -15.06 -26.13
CA VAL A 177 -8.41 -16.14 -27.03
C VAL A 177 -9.45 -17.06 -26.36
N LYS A 178 -9.40 -17.20 -25.02
CA LYS A 178 -10.34 -18.03 -24.27
C LYS A 178 -11.75 -17.44 -24.23
N THR A 179 -11.90 -16.15 -24.50
CA THR A 179 -13.20 -15.45 -24.52
C THR A 179 -13.79 -15.29 -25.91
N MET A 180 -13.04 -15.67 -26.95
CA MET A 180 -13.46 -15.61 -28.35
C MET A 180 -14.37 -16.80 -28.72
N ASN A 181 -15.29 -16.58 -29.65
CA ASN A 181 -16.02 -17.61 -30.37
C ASN A 181 -15.12 -18.32 -31.40
N GLU A 182 -15.63 -19.32 -32.11
CA GLU A 182 -14.83 -20.09 -33.06
C GLU A 182 -14.29 -19.24 -34.22
N GLU A 183 -15.14 -18.43 -34.86
CA GLU A 183 -14.77 -17.57 -36.00
C GLU A 183 -13.66 -16.56 -35.64
N GLU A 184 -13.78 -15.95 -34.47
CA GLU A 184 -12.79 -15.03 -33.91
C GLU A 184 -11.46 -15.73 -33.67
N ARG A 185 -11.47 -16.94 -33.12
CA ARG A 185 -10.24 -17.74 -32.92
C ARG A 185 -9.60 -18.16 -34.24
N TRP A 186 -10.40 -18.42 -35.27
CA TRP A 186 -9.91 -18.76 -36.60
C TRP A 186 -9.26 -17.55 -37.28
N THR A 187 -9.83 -16.36 -37.13
CA THR A 187 -9.34 -15.12 -37.74
C THR A 187 -8.15 -14.52 -36.99
N ILE A 188 -8.28 -14.33 -35.67
CA ILE A 188 -7.33 -13.57 -34.85
C ILE A 188 -6.19 -14.48 -34.40
N LYS A 189 -5.09 -14.46 -35.14
CA LYS A 189 -3.91 -15.31 -34.90
C LYS A 189 -2.72 -14.58 -34.28
N SER A 190 -2.62 -13.26 -34.48
CA SER A 190 -1.51 -12.46 -33.95
C SER A 190 -1.97 -11.15 -33.34
N LEU A 191 -1.51 -10.87 -32.13
CA LEU A 191 -1.72 -9.58 -31.47
C LEU A 191 -1.11 -8.42 -32.26
N SER A 192 -0.02 -8.63 -32.99
CA SER A 192 0.62 -7.58 -33.80
C SER A 192 -0.22 -7.10 -34.98
N LYS A 193 -1.20 -7.91 -35.42
CA LYS A 193 -2.18 -7.56 -36.45
C LYS A 193 -3.44 -6.90 -35.90
N CYS A 194 -3.57 -6.86 -34.58
CA CYS A 194 -4.72 -6.28 -33.89
C CYS A 194 -4.50 -4.77 -33.71
N ASP A 195 -5.52 -3.98 -34.03
CA ASP A 195 -5.51 -2.53 -33.83
C ASP A 195 -6.67 -2.10 -32.93
N PHE A 196 -6.30 -1.55 -31.78
CA PHE A 196 -7.18 -1.12 -30.70
C PHE A 196 -7.32 0.42 -30.63
N ARG A 197 -6.73 1.18 -31.55
CA ARG A 197 -6.62 2.64 -31.45
C ARG A 197 -7.98 3.34 -31.42
N GLU A 198 -8.93 2.90 -32.23
CA GLU A 198 -10.27 3.48 -32.27
C GLU A 198 -11.05 3.23 -30.97
N MET A 199 -10.98 1.99 -30.44
CA MET A 199 -11.53 1.66 -29.12
C MET A 199 -10.88 2.52 -28.02
N HIS A 200 -9.56 2.70 -28.07
CA HIS A 200 -8.81 3.52 -27.10
C HIS A 200 -9.28 4.97 -27.12
N GLN A 201 -9.40 5.58 -28.30
CA GLN A 201 -9.91 6.95 -28.46
C GLN A 201 -11.33 7.10 -27.88
N TYR A 202 -12.21 6.13 -28.11
CA TYR A 202 -13.54 6.11 -27.52
C TYR A 202 -13.48 6.08 -25.99
N PHE A 203 -12.66 5.20 -25.40
CA PHE A 203 -12.55 5.13 -23.94
C PHE A 203 -11.91 6.36 -23.29
N LEU A 204 -11.04 7.08 -24.00
CA LEU A 204 -10.53 8.37 -23.54
C LEU A 204 -11.65 9.40 -23.43
N LYS A 205 -12.48 9.54 -24.47
CA LYS A 205 -13.66 10.43 -24.46
C LYS A 205 -14.64 10.07 -23.35
N LEU A 206 -14.98 8.79 -23.23
CA LEU A 206 -15.89 8.30 -22.18
C LEU A 206 -15.34 8.55 -20.76
N SER A 207 -14.03 8.49 -20.57
CA SER A 207 -13.39 8.81 -19.28
C SER A 207 -13.50 10.30 -18.94
N GLU A 208 -13.41 11.19 -19.93
CA GLU A 208 -13.59 12.64 -19.74
C GLU A 208 -15.04 12.98 -19.39
N GLU A 209 -16.01 12.39 -20.08
CA GLU A 209 -17.44 12.56 -19.78
C GLU A 209 -17.79 12.07 -18.36
N ARG A 210 -17.24 10.93 -17.93
CA ARG A 210 -17.49 10.37 -16.60
C ARG A 210 -16.94 11.22 -15.45
N LYS A 211 -15.89 12.02 -15.66
CA LYS A 211 -15.37 12.95 -14.63
C LYS A 211 -16.40 14.01 -14.22
N ASN A 212 -17.42 14.24 -15.05
CA ASN A 212 -18.47 15.22 -14.83
C ASN A 212 -19.76 14.62 -14.20
N ARG A 213 -19.76 13.35 -13.81
CA ARG A 213 -20.95 12.65 -13.26
C ARG A 213 -21.24 13.02 -11.79
N SER A 214 -22.49 12.82 -11.36
CA SER A 214 -23.05 13.34 -10.11
C SER A 214 -22.52 12.62 -8.85
N LYS A 215 -22.33 13.40 -7.78
CA LYS A 215 -21.91 12.91 -6.45
C LYS A 215 -23.03 12.15 -5.72
N GLU A 216 -24.26 12.27 -6.19
CA GLU A 216 -25.47 11.80 -5.52
C GLU A 216 -25.67 10.28 -5.64
N GLU A 217 -25.50 9.71 -6.83
CA GLU A 217 -25.57 8.24 -7.06
C GLU A 217 -24.57 7.49 -6.17
N ASN A 218 -23.34 8.02 -6.07
CA ASN A 218 -22.29 7.44 -5.24
C ASN A 218 -22.65 7.47 -3.74
N LEU A 219 -23.34 8.51 -3.29
CA LEU A 219 -23.78 8.63 -1.89
C LEU A 219 -24.90 7.63 -1.59
N GLN A 220 -25.83 7.44 -2.51
CA GLN A 220 -26.91 6.47 -2.36
C GLN A 220 -26.36 5.03 -2.26
N ILE A 221 -25.45 4.66 -3.16
CA ILE A 221 -24.76 3.36 -3.11
C ILE A 221 -24.01 3.17 -1.79
N GLN A 222 -23.30 4.21 -1.32
CA GLN A 222 -22.58 4.17 -0.05
C GLN A 222 -23.53 4.02 1.15
N ASN A 223 -24.69 4.66 1.13
CA ASN A 223 -25.67 4.54 2.21
C ASN A 223 -26.32 3.16 2.24
N GLU A 224 -26.50 2.55 1.07
CA GLU A 224 -27.13 1.24 0.95
C GLU A 224 -26.18 0.08 1.27
N TYR A 225 -25.01 0.02 0.62
CA TYR A 225 -24.07 -1.11 0.70
C TYR A 225 -22.85 -0.82 1.56
N GLY A 226 -22.61 0.44 1.91
CA GLY A 226 -21.39 0.86 2.59
C GLY A 226 -21.39 0.68 4.11
N TYR A 227 -22.44 0.08 4.67
CA TYR A 227 -22.59 -0.14 6.11
C TYR A 227 -23.12 -1.54 6.42
N CYS A 228 -22.78 -2.05 7.60
CA CYS A 228 -23.38 -3.23 8.21
C CYS A 228 -23.82 -2.89 9.65
N ILE A 229 -24.61 -3.76 10.25
CA ILE A 229 -24.87 -3.75 11.69
C ILE A 229 -23.97 -4.81 12.33
N LEU A 230 -23.13 -4.40 13.27
CA LEU A 230 -22.23 -5.25 14.02
C LEU A 230 -22.53 -5.06 15.51
N ASP A 231 -22.98 -6.11 16.19
CA ASP A 231 -23.32 -6.08 17.62
C ASP A 231 -24.25 -4.92 18.00
N GLY A 232 -25.22 -4.59 17.14
CA GLY A 232 -26.16 -3.48 17.32
C GLY A 232 -25.67 -2.12 16.81
N HIS A 233 -24.39 -1.97 16.46
CA HIS A 233 -23.82 -0.71 15.98
C HIS A 233 -23.68 -0.68 14.47
N LYS A 234 -24.07 0.44 13.85
CA LYS A 234 -23.82 0.69 12.43
C LYS A 234 -22.33 0.93 12.19
N GLN A 235 -21.72 0.12 11.34
CA GLN A 235 -20.29 0.16 11.04
C GLN A 235 -20.05 0.28 9.55
N ARG A 236 -19.07 1.10 9.15
CA ARG A 236 -18.74 1.30 7.74
C ARG A 236 -17.98 0.09 7.18
N ILE A 237 -18.32 -0.32 5.97
CA ILE A 237 -17.62 -1.36 5.21
C ILE A 237 -16.51 -0.71 4.39
N GLY A 238 -15.32 -1.32 4.37
CA GLY A 238 -14.15 -0.80 3.67
C GLY A 238 -14.21 -0.95 2.16
N ASN A 239 -14.58 -2.14 1.68
CA ASN A 239 -14.51 -2.51 0.26
C ASN A 239 -15.70 -3.39 -0.18
N PHE A 240 -16.92 -2.85 -0.08
CA PHE A 240 -18.15 -3.54 -0.48
C PHE A 240 -18.31 -3.71 -2.01
N LEU A 241 -17.60 -2.90 -2.81
CA LEU A 241 -17.57 -3.02 -4.27
C LEU A 241 -16.66 -4.19 -4.68
N ILE A 242 -17.20 -5.13 -5.45
CA ILE A 242 -16.41 -6.18 -6.08
C ILE A 242 -15.51 -5.55 -7.14
N GLU A 243 -14.24 -5.97 -7.16
CA GLU A 243 -13.29 -5.50 -8.18
C GLU A 243 -13.78 -5.90 -9.57
N PRO A 244 -13.85 -4.96 -10.54
CA PRO A 244 -14.30 -5.28 -11.88
C PRO A 244 -13.31 -6.20 -12.60
N PRO A 245 -13.78 -6.96 -13.63
CA PRO A 245 -12.90 -7.70 -14.51
C PRO A 245 -11.90 -6.76 -15.20
N GLY A 246 -10.77 -7.31 -15.62
CA GLY A 246 -9.71 -6.54 -16.26
C GLY A 246 -8.40 -7.30 -16.39
N LEU A 247 -7.34 -6.64 -16.84
CA LEU A 247 -6.02 -7.27 -16.93
C LEU A 247 -5.27 -7.17 -15.60
N PHE A 248 -4.59 -8.25 -15.19
CA PHE A 248 -3.81 -8.28 -13.97
C PHE A 248 -2.54 -7.41 -14.12
N ARG A 249 -2.38 -6.43 -13.23
CA ARG A 249 -1.27 -5.48 -13.25
C ARG A 249 -0.34 -5.76 -12.07
N GLY A 250 0.34 -6.91 -12.13
CA GLY A 250 1.33 -7.30 -11.15
C GLY A 250 2.50 -6.30 -11.12
N ARG A 251 2.98 -5.96 -9.93
CA ARG A 251 4.07 -4.99 -9.74
C ARG A 251 5.43 -5.62 -10.11
N GLY A 252 6.38 -4.80 -10.55
CA GLY A 252 7.69 -5.27 -11.02
C GLY A 252 7.58 -6.18 -12.24
N ASN A 253 8.43 -7.20 -12.32
CA ASN A 253 8.46 -8.21 -13.38
C ASN A 253 7.57 -9.41 -13.03
N HIS A 254 6.33 -9.16 -12.60
CA HIS A 254 5.42 -10.23 -12.20
C HIS A 254 5.07 -11.16 -13.38
N PRO A 255 5.28 -12.48 -13.27
CA PRO A 255 5.13 -13.42 -14.40
C PRO A 255 3.70 -13.51 -14.93
N LYS A 256 2.71 -13.30 -14.07
CA LYS A 256 1.27 -13.31 -14.42
C LYS A 256 0.69 -11.96 -14.91
N MET A 257 1.49 -10.90 -15.07
CA MET A 257 0.96 -9.60 -15.55
C MET A 257 0.31 -9.77 -16.93
N GLY A 258 -0.82 -9.12 -17.21
CA GLY A 258 -1.53 -9.25 -18.48
C GLY A 258 -2.58 -10.37 -18.53
N MET A 259 -2.54 -11.32 -17.60
CA MET A 259 -3.59 -12.36 -17.49
C MET A 259 -4.97 -11.75 -17.19
N LEU A 260 -6.03 -12.41 -17.65
CA LEU A 260 -7.40 -11.94 -17.48
C LEU A 260 -7.88 -12.18 -16.04
N LYS A 261 -8.17 -11.12 -15.30
CA LYS A 261 -8.97 -11.18 -14.07
C LYS A 261 -10.44 -11.33 -14.46
N LYS A 262 -11.01 -12.49 -14.13
CA LYS A 262 -12.40 -12.81 -14.48
C LYS A 262 -13.39 -11.99 -13.66
N ARG A 263 -14.58 -11.81 -14.22
CA ARG A 263 -15.73 -11.26 -13.49
C ARG A 263 -16.12 -12.25 -12.40
N ILE A 264 -16.33 -11.74 -11.19
CA ILE A 264 -16.82 -12.52 -10.06
C ILE A 264 -18.34 -12.57 -10.15
N MET A 265 -18.89 -13.78 -10.15
CA MET A 265 -20.33 -14.02 -10.17
C MET A 265 -20.86 -14.29 -8.75
N PRO A 266 -22.17 -14.15 -8.48
CA PRO A 266 -22.74 -14.52 -7.18
C PRO A 266 -22.39 -15.95 -6.75
N GLU A 267 -22.29 -16.88 -7.71
CA GLU A 267 -21.93 -18.27 -7.50
C GLU A 267 -20.47 -18.48 -7.04
N ASP A 268 -19.64 -17.44 -7.09
CA ASP A 268 -18.27 -17.43 -6.56
C ASP A 268 -18.17 -16.87 -5.13
N VAL A 269 -19.23 -16.17 -4.67
CA VAL A 269 -19.22 -15.38 -3.44
C VAL A 269 -19.79 -16.17 -2.27
N ILE A 270 -19.02 -16.22 -1.19
CA ILE A 270 -19.40 -16.75 0.11
C ILE A 270 -19.79 -15.58 1.01
N ILE A 271 -20.99 -15.63 1.58
CA ILE A 271 -21.51 -14.63 2.53
C ILE A 271 -21.30 -15.12 3.96
N ASN A 272 -20.93 -14.21 4.88
CA ASN A 272 -20.84 -14.49 6.30
C ASN A 272 -21.64 -13.48 7.12
N CYS A 273 -22.66 -13.96 7.82
CA CYS A 273 -23.60 -13.15 8.60
C CYS A 273 -24.10 -13.94 9.81
N SER A 274 -24.89 -13.35 10.71
CA SER A 274 -25.44 -14.09 11.85
C SER A 274 -26.63 -14.98 11.45
N LYS A 275 -26.85 -16.07 12.18
CA LYS A 275 -27.95 -17.01 11.91
C LYS A 275 -29.33 -16.34 12.04
N ASP A 276 -29.42 -15.37 12.92
CA ASP A 276 -30.59 -14.55 13.26
C ASP A 276 -30.65 -13.23 12.49
N SER A 277 -29.73 -12.97 11.57
CA SER A 277 -29.73 -11.78 10.71
C SER A 277 -30.52 -12.00 9.42
N LYS A 278 -30.91 -10.90 8.76
CA LYS A 278 -31.42 -10.97 7.39
C LYS A 278 -30.30 -11.29 6.41
N VAL A 279 -30.26 -12.52 5.93
CA VAL A 279 -29.31 -12.95 4.89
C VAL A 279 -29.50 -12.10 3.63
N PRO A 280 -28.44 -11.49 3.08
CA PRO A 280 -28.56 -10.69 1.86
C PRO A 280 -28.99 -11.55 0.68
N ALA A 281 -29.98 -11.07 -0.08
CA ALA A 281 -30.44 -11.77 -1.27
C ALA A 281 -29.43 -11.62 -2.42
N PRO A 282 -29.14 -12.70 -3.17
CA PRO A 282 -28.33 -12.60 -4.38
C PRO A 282 -29.10 -11.81 -5.47
N PRO A 283 -28.40 -11.30 -6.51
CA PRO A 283 -29.05 -10.76 -7.70
C PRO A 283 -30.09 -11.72 -8.28
N LYS A 284 -31.14 -11.18 -8.90
CA LYS A 284 -32.25 -11.97 -9.45
C LYS A 284 -31.73 -13.05 -10.43
N GLY A 285 -32.16 -14.29 -10.22
CA GLY A 285 -31.76 -15.44 -11.05
C GLY A 285 -30.44 -16.10 -10.64
N HIS A 286 -29.76 -15.58 -9.62
CA HIS A 286 -28.49 -16.11 -9.13
C HIS A 286 -28.59 -16.69 -7.72
N ARG A 287 -27.54 -17.42 -7.31
CA ARG A 287 -27.37 -17.89 -5.94
C ARG A 287 -25.97 -17.59 -5.42
N TRP A 288 -25.84 -17.45 -4.11
CA TRP A 288 -24.52 -17.42 -3.47
C TRP A 288 -23.85 -18.78 -3.59
N LYS A 289 -22.50 -18.77 -3.57
CA LYS A 289 -21.71 -20.00 -3.45
C LYS A 289 -22.04 -20.74 -2.16
N GLU A 290 -22.10 -19.99 -1.07
CA GLU A 290 -22.32 -20.47 0.28
C GLU A 290 -22.76 -19.29 1.16
N VAL A 291 -23.63 -19.55 2.13
CA VAL A 291 -23.90 -18.64 3.25
C VAL A 291 -23.45 -19.34 4.52
N ARG A 292 -22.58 -18.68 5.29
CA ARG A 292 -22.06 -19.21 6.55
C ARG A 292 -22.28 -18.23 7.70
N HIS A 293 -22.07 -18.75 8.91
CA HIS A 293 -22.28 -18.04 10.16
C HIS A 293 -21.11 -18.27 11.11
N ASP A 294 -19.92 -17.88 10.67
CA ASP A 294 -18.66 -18.03 11.39
C ASP A 294 -18.31 -16.73 12.11
N ASN A 295 -18.56 -16.72 13.43
CA ASN A 295 -18.30 -15.58 14.30
C ASN A 295 -16.84 -15.51 14.79
N THR A 296 -15.97 -16.43 14.39
CA THR A 296 -14.54 -16.41 14.73
C THR A 296 -13.71 -15.56 13.75
N VAL A 297 -14.31 -15.21 12.60
CA VAL A 297 -13.69 -14.39 11.55
C VAL A 297 -14.34 -13.01 11.44
N THR A 298 -13.66 -12.07 10.79
CA THR A 298 -14.10 -10.66 10.70
C THR A 298 -14.53 -10.22 9.30
N TRP A 299 -14.59 -11.13 8.33
CA TRP A 299 -14.97 -10.81 6.96
C TRP A 299 -16.47 -11.04 6.75
N LEU A 300 -17.07 -10.24 5.87
CA LEU A 300 -18.51 -10.22 5.59
C LEU A 300 -18.84 -11.01 4.32
N ALA A 301 -17.94 -10.96 3.35
CA ALA A 301 -18.01 -11.79 2.14
C ALA A 301 -16.61 -12.15 1.67
N CYS A 302 -16.47 -13.28 0.99
CA CYS A 302 -15.21 -13.64 0.34
C CYS A 302 -15.42 -14.41 -0.96
N TRP A 303 -14.40 -14.41 -1.81
CA TRP A 303 -14.37 -15.17 -3.06
C TRP A 303 -12.91 -15.51 -3.41
N THR A 304 -12.74 -16.48 -4.31
CA THR A 304 -11.41 -16.87 -4.80
C THR A 304 -11.09 -16.12 -6.08
N LYS A 305 -9.91 -15.48 -6.15
CA LYS A 305 -9.44 -14.81 -7.37
C LYS A 305 -8.74 -15.81 -8.28
N ASN A 306 -9.00 -15.71 -9.59
CA ASN A 306 -8.48 -16.69 -10.57
C ASN A 306 -6.97 -16.61 -10.86
N ILE A 307 -6.31 -15.48 -10.60
CA ILE A 307 -4.89 -15.30 -10.98
C ILE A 307 -3.92 -16.09 -10.07
N GLN A 308 -4.13 -16.01 -8.76
CA GLN A 308 -3.27 -16.63 -7.74
C GLN A 308 -4.02 -17.66 -6.88
N ASN A 309 -5.27 -17.97 -7.24
CA ASN A 309 -6.17 -18.81 -6.45
C ASN A 309 -6.30 -18.37 -4.97
N SER A 310 -6.14 -17.07 -4.71
CA SER A 310 -6.14 -16.49 -3.37
C SER A 310 -7.49 -15.89 -3.02
N PHE A 311 -7.87 -15.99 -1.74
CA PHE A 311 -9.10 -15.40 -1.25
C PHE A 311 -9.02 -13.86 -1.21
N LYS A 312 -10.08 -13.22 -1.67
CA LYS A 312 -10.35 -11.80 -1.47
C LYS A 312 -11.53 -11.68 -0.50
N TYR A 313 -11.48 -10.67 0.36
CA TYR A 313 -12.44 -10.48 1.43
C TYR A 313 -13.03 -9.06 1.39
N VAL A 314 -14.31 -8.96 1.71
CA VAL A 314 -14.97 -7.71 2.12
C VAL A 314 -14.85 -7.60 3.63
N MET A 315 -14.27 -6.50 4.10
CA MET A 315 -14.06 -6.26 5.53
C MET A 315 -14.56 -4.89 5.94
N LEU A 316 -14.72 -4.70 7.25
CA LEU A 316 -15.03 -3.41 7.84
C LEU A 316 -13.94 -2.37 7.57
N ASN A 317 -14.35 -1.11 7.59
CA ASN A 317 -13.48 0.05 7.46
C ASN A 317 -12.49 0.13 8.65
N PRO A 318 -11.29 0.71 8.47
CA PRO A 318 -10.34 0.93 9.57
C PRO A 318 -10.92 1.64 10.81
N SER A 319 -11.95 2.46 10.66
CA SER A 319 -12.62 3.15 11.79
C SER A 319 -13.51 2.24 12.64
N SER A 320 -13.70 0.97 12.24
CA SER A 320 -14.59 0.04 12.96
C SER A 320 -13.94 -0.57 14.20
N ARG A 321 -14.75 -1.03 15.18
CA ARG A 321 -14.25 -1.70 16.40
C ARG A 321 -13.27 -2.83 16.09
N LEU A 322 -13.65 -3.80 15.24
CA LEU A 322 -12.82 -4.98 14.96
C LEU A 322 -11.46 -4.64 14.35
N LYS A 323 -11.40 -3.58 13.52
CA LYS A 323 -10.13 -3.10 12.94
C LYS A 323 -9.36 -2.25 13.95
N GLY A 324 -10.04 -1.37 14.67
CA GLY A 324 -9.48 -0.49 15.69
C GLY A 324 -8.86 -1.25 16.86
N GLU A 325 -9.55 -2.24 17.42
CA GLU A 325 -9.01 -3.09 18.50
C GLU A 325 -7.77 -3.85 18.04
N LYS A 326 -7.78 -4.39 16.82
CA LYS A 326 -6.64 -5.09 16.24
C LYS A 326 -5.44 -4.15 16.09
N ASP A 327 -5.70 -2.93 15.62
CA ASP A 327 -4.67 -1.90 15.45
C ASP A 327 -4.14 -1.39 16.79
N TRP A 328 -5.00 -1.22 17.78
CA TRP A 328 -4.61 -0.87 19.14
C TRP A 328 -3.77 -1.97 19.80
N LYS A 329 -4.21 -3.24 19.74
CA LYS A 329 -3.42 -4.40 20.21
C LYS A 329 -2.05 -4.45 19.53
N LYS A 330 -1.97 -4.16 18.23
CA LYS A 330 -0.71 -4.03 17.50
C LYS A 330 0.22 -3.01 18.17
N TYR A 331 -0.27 -1.82 18.54
CA TYR A 331 0.52 -0.82 19.27
C TYR A 331 0.87 -1.24 20.70
N GLU A 332 -0.02 -1.92 21.42
CA GLU A 332 0.29 -2.44 22.76
C GLU A 332 1.37 -3.53 22.74
N THR A 333 1.32 -4.47 21.78
CA THR A 333 2.36 -5.50 21.62
C THR A 333 3.73 -4.88 21.46
N ALA A 334 3.83 -3.82 20.66
CA ALA A 334 5.08 -3.10 20.57
C ALA A 334 5.48 -2.43 21.87
N ARG A 335 4.56 -1.73 22.57
CA ARG A 335 4.87 -1.09 23.86
C ARG A 335 5.47 -2.06 24.85
N CYS A 336 5.07 -3.32 24.78
CA CYS A 336 5.63 -4.38 25.60
C CYS A 336 7.03 -4.78 25.13
N LEU A 337 7.23 -4.88 23.81
CA LEU A 337 8.56 -5.09 23.26
C LEU A 337 9.56 -3.98 23.64
N ASP A 338 9.18 -2.69 23.67
CA ASP A 338 10.13 -1.61 24.06
C ASP A 338 10.82 -1.91 25.38
N LYS A 339 10.06 -2.50 26.32
CA LYS A 339 10.52 -2.78 27.68
C LYS A 339 11.60 -3.85 27.70
N ILE A 340 11.57 -4.78 26.74
CA ILE A 340 12.45 -5.94 26.69
C ILE A 340 13.46 -5.86 25.53
N ILE A 341 13.40 -4.83 24.68
CA ILE A 341 14.23 -4.76 23.46
C ILE A 341 15.72 -4.79 23.78
N ASP A 342 16.15 -4.22 24.90
CA ASP A 342 17.56 -4.21 25.28
C ASP A 342 18.04 -5.60 25.74
N LYS A 343 17.18 -6.41 26.37
CA LYS A 343 17.43 -7.83 26.67
C LYS A 343 17.58 -8.62 25.36
N ILE A 344 16.61 -8.50 24.45
CA ILE A 344 16.66 -9.17 23.12
C ILE A 344 17.94 -8.80 22.37
N ARG A 345 18.36 -7.52 22.45
CA ARG A 345 19.61 -7.04 21.86
C ARG A 345 20.86 -7.61 22.50
N ALA A 346 20.86 -7.84 23.81
CA ALA A 346 21.95 -8.51 24.49
C ALA A 346 22.02 -9.98 24.02
N ASP A 347 20.88 -10.67 23.96
CA ASP A 347 20.77 -12.08 23.61
C ASP A 347 21.29 -12.33 22.19
N TYR A 348 20.77 -11.63 21.17
CA TYR A 348 21.23 -11.87 19.81
C TYR A 348 22.71 -11.45 19.61
N ARG A 349 23.23 -10.50 20.39
CA ARG A 349 24.67 -10.13 20.33
C ARG A 349 25.55 -11.22 20.92
N ALA A 350 25.10 -11.91 21.96
CA ALA A 350 25.78 -13.10 22.48
C ALA A 350 25.76 -14.22 21.43
N ASP A 351 24.62 -14.42 20.78
CA ASP A 351 24.42 -15.45 19.76
C ASP A 351 25.31 -15.29 18.51
N PHE A 352 25.86 -14.09 18.26
CA PHE A 352 26.86 -13.91 17.19
C PHE A 352 28.08 -14.83 17.32
N LYS A 353 28.37 -15.33 18.53
CA LYS A 353 29.49 -16.22 18.83
C LYS A 353 29.05 -17.67 19.06
N HIS A 354 27.76 -17.98 18.94
CA HIS A 354 27.22 -19.31 19.27
C HIS A 354 27.90 -20.42 18.45
N LYS A 355 28.02 -21.65 18.96
CA LYS A 355 28.69 -22.74 18.22
C LYS A 355 27.89 -23.16 16.97
N GLU A 356 26.58 -23.16 17.10
CA GLU A 356 25.65 -23.57 16.03
C GLU A 356 25.42 -22.47 14.98
N MET A 357 25.53 -22.83 13.70
CA MET A 357 25.36 -21.91 12.56
C MET A 357 23.95 -21.31 12.49
N ARG A 358 22.92 -22.13 12.73
CA ARG A 358 21.50 -21.71 12.70
C ARG A 358 21.24 -20.55 13.65
N ILE A 359 21.80 -20.61 14.86
CA ILE A 359 21.67 -19.55 15.87
C ILE A 359 22.41 -18.28 15.44
N ARG A 360 23.61 -18.40 14.86
CA ARG A 360 24.31 -17.22 14.31
C ARG A 360 23.53 -16.56 13.18
N GLN A 361 22.96 -17.34 12.26
CA GLN A 361 22.14 -16.83 11.15
C GLN A 361 20.90 -16.12 11.67
N ARG A 362 20.15 -16.74 12.59
CA ARG A 362 19.01 -16.12 13.27
C ARG A 362 19.39 -14.78 13.92
N ALA A 363 20.50 -14.75 14.67
CA ALA A 363 20.95 -13.55 15.36
C ALA A 363 21.33 -12.41 14.41
N VAL A 364 22.03 -12.73 13.31
CA VAL A 364 22.38 -11.74 12.28
C VAL A 364 21.15 -11.24 11.53
N ALA A 365 20.21 -12.13 11.19
CA ALA A 365 18.94 -11.73 10.58
C ALA A 365 18.12 -10.82 11.51
N LEU A 366 18.02 -11.16 12.81
CA LEU A 366 17.35 -10.32 13.80
C LEU A 366 18.04 -8.96 13.97
N TYR A 367 19.38 -8.93 13.91
CA TYR A 367 20.14 -7.68 13.89
C TYR A 367 19.81 -6.81 12.66
N PHE A 368 19.72 -7.39 11.46
CA PHE A 368 19.31 -6.66 10.25
C PHE A 368 17.87 -6.15 10.35
N ILE A 369 16.95 -6.94 10.88
CA ILE A 369 15.56 -6.50 11.12
C ILE A 369 15.52 -5.34 12.13
N ASP A 370 16.23 -5.44 13.28
CA ASP A 370 16.26 -4.38 14.30
C ASP A 370 16.91 -3.08 13.78
N LYS A 371 18.08 -3.18 13.12
CA LYS A 371 18.86 -2.00 12.74
C LYS A 371 18.41 -1.37 11.43
N LEU A 372 18.13 -2.20 10.43
CA LEU A 372 17.85 -1.78 9.06
C LEU A 372 16.36 -1.77 8.75
N ALA A 373 15.51 -2.25 9.66
CA ALA A 373 14.07 -2.35 9.47
C ALA A 373 13.72 -3.11 8.18
N LEU A 374 14.44 -4.21 7.92
CA LEU A 374 14.09 -5.12 6.84
C LEU A 374 12.79 -5.87 7.18
N ARG A 375 11.98 -6.14 6.16
CA ARG A 375 10.84 -7.06 6.29
C ARG A 375 11.36 -8.48 6.48
N ALA A 376 10.61 -9.34 7.16
CA ALA A 376 11.06 -10.70 7.45
C ALA A 376 11.43 -11.50 6.20
N GLY A 377 10.68 -11.36 5.10
CA GLY A 377 10.99 -12.00 3.82
C GLY A 377 10.57 -13.46 3.78
N ASN A 378 9.32 -13.71 3.42
CA ASN A 378 8.85 -15.07 3.18
C ASN A 378 9.44 -15.59 1.87
N GLU A 379 9.58 -16.91 1.79
CA GLU A 379 9.77 -17.61 0.53
C GLU A 379 8.57 -17.31 -0.39
N LYS A 380 8.87 -17.26 -1.68
CA LYS A 380 7.91 -16.98 -2.74
C LYS A 380 7.92 -18.11 -3.74
N ASP A 381 6.75 -18.38 -4.30
CA ASP A 381 6.61 -19.32 -5.40
C ASP A 381 7.11 -18.69 -6.71
N GLU A 382 7.45 -19.53 -7.69
CA GLU A 382 7.89 -19.11 -9.05
C GLU A 382 6.84 -18.26 -9.79
N ASP A 383 5.59 -18.33 -9.35
CA ASP A 383 4.44 -17.61 -9.90
C ASP A 383 4.32 -16.15 -9.42
N GLU A 384 5.24 -15.67 -8.59
CA GLU A 384 5.31 -14.31 -8.07
C GLU A 384 6.48 -13.51 -8.63
N ALA A 385 6.42 -12.17 -8.48
CA ALA A 385 7.60 -11.35 -8.75
C ALA A 385 8.72 -11.68 -7.75
N ASP A 386 9.93 -11.93 -8.26
CA ASP A 386 11.12 -12.17 -7.45
C ASP A 386 11.44 -10.92 -6.62
N THR A 387 11.13 -11.00 -5.34
CA THR A 387 11.43 -9.96 -4.37
C THR A 387 11.74 -10.63 -3.04
N VAL A 388 12.75 -10.13 -2.35
CA VAL A 388 13.25 -10.74 -1.13
C VAL A 388 13.03 -9.86 0.10
N GLY A 389 13.10 -10.46 1.27
CA GLY A 389 13.26 -9.76 2.55
C GLY A 389 14.40 -10.38 3.33
N CYS A 390 14.51 -10.08 4.62
CA CYS A 390 15.69 -10.42 5.42
C CYS A 390 16.04 -11.91 5.38
N CYS A 391 15.10 -12.82 5.64
CA CYS A 391 15.36 -14.25 5.71
C CYS A 391 15.57 -14.86 4.32
N SER A 392 15.00 -14.28 3.27
CA SER A 392 15.14 -14.71 1.88
C SER A 392 16.20 -13.94 1.09
N LEU A 393 17.12 -13.23 1.77
CA LEU A 393 18.30 -12.66 1.11
C LEU A 393 19.14 -13.79 0.52
N ARG A 394 19.78 -13.51 -0.60
CA ARG A 394 20.60 -14.45 -1.39
C ARG A 394 22.01 -13.89 -1.58
N TYR A 395 22.93 -14.73 -2.03
CA TYR A 395 24.33 -14.40 -2.24
C TYR A 395 24.52 -13.10 -3.04
N GLU A 396 23.82 -12.94 -4.16
CA GLU A 396 23.95 -11.79 -5.07
C GLU A 396 23.49 -10.45 -4.47
N HIS A 397 22.70 -10.48 -3.40
CA HIS A 397 22.10 -9.29 -2.79
C HIS A 397 23.03 -8.56 -1.82
N ILE A 398 24.17 -9.15 -1.47
CA ILE A 398 25.11 -8.61 -0.50
C ILE A 398 26.53 -8.54 -1.06
N LYS A 399 27.18 -7.39 -0.88
CA LYS A 399 28.63 -7.22 -1.06
C LYS A 399 29.28 -6.81 0.26
N LEU A 400 30.47 -7.35 0.52
CA LEU A 400 31.24 -7.09 1.74
C LEU A 400 32.47 -6.26 1.43
N HIS A 401 32.64 -5.15 2.15
CA HIS A 401 33.79 -4.27 2.05
C HIS A 401 34.47 -4.18 3.42
N GLU A 402 35.76 -4.53 3.50
CA GLU A 402 36.52 -4.39 4.76
C GLU A 402 36.63 -2.91 5.17
N GLU A 403 36.73 -2.00 4.20
CA GLU A 403 36.60 -0.55 4.36
C GLU A 403 35.89 0.04 3.13
N PHE A 404 34.93 0.94 3.34
CA PHE A 404 34.21 1.64 2.27
C PHE A 404 33.78 3.02 2.74
N ASN A 405 34.10 4.07 1.96
CA ASN A 405 33.82 5.47 2.31
C ASN A 405 34.34 5.87 3.71
N GLY A 406 35.53 5.39 4.09
CA GLY A 406 36.15 5.66 5.40
C GLY A 406 35.45 4.97 6.58
N GLN A 407 34.55 4.02 6.32
CA GLN A 407 33.88 3.22 7.34
C GLN A 407 34.38 1.77 7.28
N PRO A 408 34.76 1.15 8.41
CA PRO A 408 35.17 -0.25 8.43
C PRO A 408 33.96 -1.19 8.43
N TYR A 409 34.18 -2.42 7.95
CA TYR A 409 33.22 -3.53 8.01
C TYR A 409 31.85 -3.18 7.41
N VAL A 410 31.82 -2.79 6.15
CA VAL A 410 30.61 -2.33 5.46
C VAL A 410 29.95 -3.48 4.71
N VAL A 411 28.65 -3.63 4.94
CA VAL A 411 27.76 -4.53 4.20
C VAL A 411 26.92 -3.67 3.25
N GLU A 412 27.11 -3.88 1.96
CA GLU A 412 26.32 -3.27 0.91
C GLU A 412 25.17 -4.20 0.53
N PHE A 413 23.95 -3.67 0.56
CA PHE A 413 22.71 -4.35 0.21
C PHE A 413 22.17 -3.77 -1.09
N ASP A 414 21.82 -4.63 -2.03
CA ASP A 414 21.13 -4.24 -3.25
C ASP A 414 20.16 -5.34 -3.68
N PHE A 415 18.86 -5.11 -3.47
CA PHE A 415 17.82 -6.09 -3.80
C PHE A 415 16.46 -5.45 -4.04
N LEU A 416 15.54 -6.19 -4.66
CA LEU A 416 14.15 -5.78 -4.81
C LEU A 416 13.33 -6.27 -3.62
N GLY A 417 12.81 -5.36 -2.82
CA GLY A 417 11.91 -5.66 -1.71
C GLY A 417 10.44 -5.75 -2.12
N LYS A 418 9.55 -5.73 -1.12
CA LYS A 418 8.09 -5.69 -1.34
C LYS A 418 7.72 -4.65 -2.42
N ASP A 419 6.79 -5.04 -3.29
CA ASP A 419 6.32 -4.22 -4.42
C ASP A 419 7.40 -3.94 -5.49
N SER A 420 8.48 -4.74 -5.50
CA SER A 420 9.65 -4.58 -6.36
C SER A 420 10.33 -3.23 -6.20
N ILE A 421 10.28 -2.66 -5.00
CA ILE A 421 10.98 -1.42 -4.65
C ILE A 421 12.42 -1.78 -4.29
N ARG A 422 13.38 -1.20 -5.02
CA ARG A 422 14.81 -1.42 -4.78
C ARG A 422 15.22 -0.90 -3.40
N TYR A 423 15.89 -1.75 -2.64
CA TYR A 423 16.59 -1.40 -1.41
C TYR A 423 18.08 -1.36 -1.71
N GLN A 424 18.66 -0.16 -1.70
CA GLN A 424 20.10 0.06 -1.83
C GLN A 424 20.60 0.76 -0.59
N ASN A 425 21.54 0.14 0.12
CA ASN A 425 22.10 0.71 1.34
C ASN A 425 23.48 0.12 1.64
N ALA A 426 24.44 0.94 2.03
CA ALA A 426 25.76 0.51 2.49
C ALA A 426 25.91 0.88 3.97
N VAL A 427 26.05 -0.12 4.83
CA VAL A 427 26.01 0.09 6.29
C VAL A 427 27.21 -0.54 6.96
N SER A 428 27.90 0.24 7.81
CA SER A 428 28.91 -0.28 8.72
C SER A 428 28.25 -1.12 9.80
N VAL A 429 28.73 -2.36 9.97
CA VAL A 429 28.18 -3.31 10.95
C VAL A 429 29.25 -3.72 11.97
N PRO A 430 28.87 -4.26 13.14
CA PRO A 430 29.83 -4.80 14.08
C PRO A 430 30.72 -5.86 13.40
N LYS A 431 32.03 -5.84 13.70
CA LYS A 431 33.03 -6.78 13.15
C LYS A 431 32.58 -8.25 13.20
N ARG A 432 31.87 -8.65 14.27
CA ARG A 432 31.34 -10.02 14.41
C ARG A 432 30.23 -10.33 13.41
N VAL A 433 29.33 -9.39 13.15
CA VAL A 433 28.31 -9.51 12.10
C VAL A 433 28.98 -9.64 10.75
N PHE A 434 29.92 -8.75 10.42
CA PHE A 434 30.65 -8.78 9.15
C PHE A 434 31.35 -10.13 8.92
N LYS A 435 32.09 -10.63 9.93
CA LYS A 435 32.75 -11.94 9.86
C LYS A 435 31.76 -13.10 9.70
N ASN A 436 30.60 -13.04 10.35
CA ASN A 436 29.55 -14.04 10.20
C ASN A 436 28.94 -14.00 8.81
N VAL A 437 28.63 -12.83 8.26
CA VAL A 437 28.12 -12.70 6.87
C VAL A 437 29.16 -13.23 5.88
N LYS A 438 30.44 -12.92 6.06
CA LYS A 438 31.55 -13.49 5.26
C LYS A 438 31.57 -15.02 5.33
N LEU A 439 31.31 -15.59 6.50
CA LEU A 439 31.20 -17.03 6.69
C LEU A 439 29.93 -17.61 6.04
N PHE A 440 28.81 -16.89 6.06
CA PHE A 440 27.54 -17.32 5.46
C PHE A 440 27.60 -17.32 3.94
N LEU A 441 28.39 -16.44 3.33
CA LEU A 441 28.69 -16.44 1.88
C LEU A 441 29.75 -17.52 1.51
N LYS A 442 30.31 -18.19 2.52
CA LYS A 442 31.10 -19.43 2.47
C LYS A 442 30.68 -20.43 1.37
N ASN A 443 31.37 -20.55 0.25
CA ASN A 443 31.07 -21.56 -0.79
C ASN A 443 29.67 -21.45 -1.41
N LYS A 444 29.09 -20.24 -1.42
CA LYS A 444 27.80 -19.96 -2.06
C LYS A 444 27.98 -19.27 -3.41
N LYS A 445 27.00 -19.43 -4.28
CA LYS A 445 26.91 -18.79 -5.60
C LYS A 445 25.58 -18.03 -5.73
N GLU A 446 25.40 -17.35 -6.85
CA GLU A 446 24.14 -16.67 -7.17
C GLU A 446 22.94 -17.63 -7.04
N ASN A 447 21.84 -17.10 -6.51
CA ASN A 447 20.61 -17.79 -6.11
C ASN A 447 20.69 -18.63 -4.82
N ASP A 448 21.87 -18.87 -4.24
CA ASP A 448 21.95 -19.53 -2.94
C ASP A 448 21.53 -18.57 -1.83
N ASP A 449 20.69 -19.04 -0.91
CA ASP A 449 20.22 -18.25 0.23
C ASP A 449 21.37 -17.84 1.13
N LEU A 450 21.40 -16.57 1.55
CA LEU A 450 22.34 -16.06 2.54
C LEU A 450 22.16 -16.80 3.88
N PHE A 451 20.90 -17.01 4.28
CA PHE A 451 20.52 -17.69 5.52
C PHE A 451 19.92 -19.07 5.24
N ASP A 452 20.73 -20.01 4.75
CA ASP A 452 20.35 -21.37 4.33
C ASP A 452 19.73 -22.25 5.43
N ARG A 453 19.81 -21.85 6.70
CA ARG A 453 19.25 -22.58 7.85
C ARG A 453 18.19 -21.80 8.60
N LEU A 454 17.65 -20.74 8.00
CA LEU A 454 16.66 -19.85 8.60
C LEU A 454 15.49 -19.65 7.65
N ASN A 455 14.28 -19.69 8.20
CA ASN A 455 13.08 -19.19 7.54
C ASN A 455 12.27 -18.35 8.52
N THR A 456 11.23 -17.68 8.01
CA THR A 456 10.41 -16.78 8.84
C THR A 456 9.64 -17.51 9.94
N THR A 457 9.27 -18.77 9.74
CA THR A 457 8.63 -19.61 10.78
C THR A 457 9.54 -19.81 11.99
N VAL A 458 10.80 -20.20 11.76
CA VAL A 458 11.80 -20.39 12.82
C VAL A 458 12.09 -19.08 13.54
N LEU A 459 12.25 -17.98 12.79
CA LEU A 459 12.48 -16.66 13.39
C LEU A 459 11.29 -16.25 14.27
N ASN A 460 10.06 -16.40 13.78
CA ASN A 460 8.85 -16.01 14.51
C ASN A 460 8.60 -16.87 15.75
N GLN A 461 8.95 -18.16 15.71
CA GLN A 461 8.86 -19.03 16.90
C GLN A 461 9.75 -18.52 18.03
N TYR A 462 11.02 -18.24 17.72
CA TYR A 462 11.96 -17.67 18.70
C TYR A 462 11.47 -16.32 19.26
N LEU A 463 10.89 -15.48 18.42
CA LEU A 463 10.34 -14.19 18.85
C LEU A 463 9.10 -14.33 19.74
N ARG A 464 8.29 -15.38 19.56
CA ARG A 464 7.15 -15.70 20.45
C ARG A 464 7.60 -16.08 21.84
N GLU A 465 8.58 -16.97 21.94
CA GLU A 465 9.18 -17.41 23.21
C GLU A 465 9.74 -16.22 24.01
N LEU A 466 10.24 -15.18 23.33
CA LEU A 466 10.79 -13.97 23.98
C LEU A 466 9.74 -12.97 24.49
N MET A 467 8.47 -13.05 24.07
CA MET A 467 7.44 -12.06 24.40
C MET A 467 6.30 -12.55 25.29
N GLU A 468 6.13 -13.86 25.52
CA GLU A 468 5.10 -14.37 26.45
C GLU A 468 5.42 -14.06 27.92
N GLU A 469 6.65 -13.68 28.23
CA GLU A 469 7.03 -13.18 29.55
C GLU A 469 6.85 -11.66 29.64
N GLN A 470 5.79 -11.26 30.32
CA GLN A 470 5.57 -9.94 30.97
C GLN A 470 4.84 -8.85 30.17
N LEU A 471 3.64 -8.53 30.67
CA LEU A 471 2.79 -7.46 30.16
C LEU A 471 2.21 -6.61 31.31
N GLU A 472 2.89 -5.54 31.76
CA GLU A 472 2.21 -4.46 32.50
C GLU A 472 2.94 -3.09 32.47
N LYS A 473 2.13 -2.03 32.27
CA LYS A 473 2.27 -0.57 32.60
C LYS A 473 3.05 0.45 31.70
N LEU A 474 2.26 1.43 31.21
CA LEU A 474 2.37 2.91 31.02
C LEU A 474 3.38 3.62 30.06
N THR A 475 2.94 4.79 29.54
CA THR A 475 3.63 5.81 28.69
C THR A 475 3.26 7.24 29.15
N ASN A 476 4.04 8.27 28.75
CA ASN A 476 3.85 9.70 29.09
C ASN A 476 3.86 10.66 27.85
N PRO A 477 3.30 11.90 27.93
CA PRO A 477 2.56 12.54 26.84
C PRO A 477 3.10 13.87 26.24
N ASP A 478 4.23 14.44 26.66
CA ASP A 478 4.48 15.87 26.35
C ASP A 478 5.57 16.12 25.31
N ASP A 479 5.16 16.40 24.06
CA ASP A 479 6.04 16.81 22.96
C ASP A 479 5.30 17.69 21.91
N PRO A 480 5.85 18.82 21.42
CA PRO A 480 5.12 19.74 20.52
C PRO A 480 4.89 19.18 19.09
N PRO A 481 3.69 19.30 18.50
CA PRO A 481 3.25 18.35 17.46
C PRO A 481 3.81 18.59 16.05
N HIS A 482 3.94 19.84 15.61
CA HIS A 482 4.03 20.13 14.17
C HIS A 482 5.44 19.93 13.57
N ALA A 483 6.51 20.25 14.32
CA ALA A 483 7.89 20.08 13.88
C ALA A 483 8.41 18.64 14.08
N LYS A 484 7.88 17.94 15.09
CA LYS A 484 8.16 16.52 15.34
C LYS A 484 7.57 15.65 14.25
N LEU A 485 6.35 15.95 13.79
CA LEU A 485 5.67 15.17 12.76
C LEU A 485 6.43 15.15 11.42
N LEU A 486 6.99 16.28 10.97
CA LEU A 486 7.69 16.36 9.69
C LEU A 486 9.04 15.62 9.69
N ALA A 487 9.86 15.84 10.73
CA ALA A 487 11.14 15.16 10.90
C ALA A 487 10.94 13.65 11.16
N TYR A 488 9.92 13.30 11.92
CA TYR A 488 9.53 11.91 12.20
C TYR A 488 9.04 11.19 10.94
N ASN A 489 8.13 11.79 10.17
CA ASN A 489 7.61 11.19 8.94
C ASN A 489 8.72 10.94 7.92
N ARG A 490 9.66 11.87 7.77
CA ARG A 490 10.81 11.69 6.86
C ARG A 490 11.77 10.61 7.37
N ALA A 491 12.15 10.64 8.64
CA ALA A 491 13.06 9.66 9.22
C ALA A 491 12.47 8.24 9.21
N VAL A 492 11.18 8.09 9.51
CA VAL A 492 10.46 6.80 9.46
C VAL A 492 10.32 6.30 8.02
N ALA A 493 10.00 7.18 7.06
CA ALA A 493 9.86 6.78 5.65
C ALA A 493 11.19 6.32 5.04
N VAL A 494 12.29 7.06 5.25
CA VAL A 494 13.64 6.67 4.80
C VAL A 494 14.03 5.31 5.38
N LEU A 495 13.79 5.14 6.67
CA LEU A 495 14.17 3.95 7.40
C LEU A 495 13.35 2.70 7.05
N CYS A 496 12.04 2.85 6.81
CA CYS A 496 11.19 1.77 6.31
C CYS A 496 11.31 1.53 4.80
N ASN A 497 12.24 2.23 4.13
CA ASN A 497 12.39 2.29 2.69
C ASN A 497 11.05 2.52 1.96
N HIS A 498 10.20 3.39 2.51
CA HIS A 498 8.96 3.82 1.87
C HIS A 498 9.32 4.81 0.76
N GLN A 499 9.49 4.27 -0.44
CA GLN A 499 9.76 5.05 -1.63
C GLN A 499 8.46 5.30 -2.40
N ARG A 500 8.39 6.46 -3.07
CA ARG A 500 7.32 6.79 -4.01
C ARG A 500 7.97 7.33 -5.28
N SER A 501 7.50 6.89 -6.44
CA SER A 501 7.89 7.53 -7.70
C SER A 501 7.47 9.00 -7.71
N VAL A 502 8.30 9.85 -8.31
CA VAL A 502 7.97 11.27 -8.47
C VAL A 502 6.66 11.36 -9.28
N PRO A 503 5.61 12.02 -8.75
CA PRO A 503 4.37 12.18 -9.50
C PRO A 503 4.61 12.85 -10.84
N LYS A 504 3.93 12.42 -11.91
CA LYS A 504 4.06 13.01 -13.25
C LYS A 504 3.79 14.53 -13.28
N SER A 505 3.02 15.05 -12.31
CA SER A 505 2.70 16.48 -12.14
C SER A 505 3.58 17.22 -11.12
N PHE A 506 4.64 16.60 -10.61
CA PHE A 506 5.44 17.16 -9.51
C PHE A 506 6.09 18.50 -9.87
N ALA A 507 6.71 18.59 -11.05
CA ALA A 507 7.37 19.82 -11.52
C ALA A 507 6.38 21.01 -11.54
N LYS A 508 5.20 20.81 -12.16
CA LYS A 508 4.13 21.81 -12.23
C LYS A 508 3.58 22.18 -10.84
N SER A 509 3.53 21.23 -9.91
CA SER A 509 3.06 21.47 -8.54
C SER A 509 4.07 22.29 -7.73
N MET A 510 5.37 22.01 -7.89
CA MET A 510 6.45 22.77 -7.24
C MET A 510 6.53 24.20 -7.78
N GLU A 511 6.38 24.38 -9.09
CA GLU A 511 6.32 25.69 -9.73
C GLU A 511 5.14 26.53 -9.17
N ASN A 512 3.96 25.93 -9.03
CA ASN A 512 2.80 26.60 -8.45
C ASN A 512 2.99 26.96 -6.96
N LEU A 513 3.67 26.10 -6.19
CA LEU A 513 4.03 26.37 -4.79
C LEU A 513 5.03 27.51 -4.67
N GLN A 514 6.05 27.53 -5.52
CA GLN A 514 7.03 28.63 -5.59
C GLN A 514 6.35 29.95 -5.96
N LYS A 515 5.44 29.95 -6.94
CA LYS A 515 4.64 31.14 -7.29
C LYS A 515 3.82 31.65 -6.10
N LYS A 516 3.20 30.77 -5.32
CA LYS A 516 2.47 31.15 -4.10
C LYS A 516 3.36 31.69 -2.97
N LEU A 517 4.59 31.20 -2.85
CA LEU A 517 5.57 31.72 -1.88
C LEU A 517 6.16 33.07 -2.30
N GLN A 518 6.13 33.38 -3.59
CA GLN A 518 6.60 34.64 -4.18
C GLN A 518 5.50 35.71 -4.30
N THR A 519 4.24 35.36 -4.02
CA THR A 519 3.14 36.33 -4.00
C THR A 519 3.06 36.92 -2.58
N PRO A 520 3.25 38.24 -2.38
CA PRO A 520 3.26 38.88 -1.06
C PRO A 520 1.93 38.80 -0.32
#